data_AF-A0A258QWV1-F1
#
_entry.id   AF-A0A258QWV1-F1
#
_cell.length_a   1.000
_cell.length_b   1.000
_cell.length_c   1.000
_cell.angle_alpha   90.00
_cell.angle_beta   90.00
_cell.angle_gamma   90.00
#
_symmetry.space_group_name_H-M   'P 1'
#
loop_
_entity.id
_entity.type
_entity.pdbx_description
1 polymer ?
#
loop_
_entity_poly.entity_id
_entity_poly.type
_entity_poly.pdbx_seq_one_letter_code
_entity_poly.pdbx_strand_id
1 'polypeptide(L)'
;MTKYGFGKTVEIPFDDAIVHVTQALQDEGFGILADIDVAGTMKKKLNQDMPPYRILGACNPPLAQRALESEPSIGLLLPCNVVVRQDEAGTVHVEFMDPNAVLELVNKPEITALASEVRQRLERVSVALGGAEEATSAQADETMAKVKVDTQPMLASMEKIHQAQDPQEQQRLMREHIQQMRETMRSMGGEMHGKCMCCGH
;
A
#
# COMPACT_ATOMS: atom_id res chain seq x y z
N MET A 1 -2.67 1.02 0.41
CA MET A 1 -1.26 1.43 0.21
C MET A 1 -1.06 2.12 -1.14
N THR A 2 -0.07 3.00 -1.20
CA THR A 2 0.35 3.70 -2.44
C THR A 2 1.33 2.82 -3.23
N LYS A 3 1.59 3.16 -4.50
CA LYS A 3 2.57 2.42 -5.33
C LYS A 3 4.04 2.63 -4.91
N TYR A 4 4.28 3.47 -3.91
CA TYR A 4 5.60 3.96 -3.51
C TYR A 4 5.87 3.77 -2.01
N GLY A 5 5.01 3.03 -1.31
CA GLY A 5 5.17 2.81 0.11
C GLY A 5 4.30 1.69 0.64
N PHE A 6 4.64 1.26 1.85
CA PHE A 6 3.92 0.27 2.63
C PHE A 6 3.83 0.72 4.08
N GLY A 7 2.90 0.20 4.86
CA GLY A 7 2.66 0.70 6.20
C GLY A 7 1.66 -0.11 6.99
N LYS A 8 1.39 0.38 8.20
CA LYS A 8 0.48 -0.25 9.14
C LYS A 8 -0.06 0.78 10.13
N THR A 9 -1.11 0.39 10.84
CA THR A 9 -1.56 1.13 12.02
C THR A 9 -0.97 0.52 13.28
N VAL A 10 -0.70 1.36 14.28
CA VAL A 10 -0.19 0.96 15.59
C VAL A 10 -1.12 1.47 16.70
N GLU A 11 -1.32 0.66 17.73
CA GLU A 11 -2.20 0.95 18.87
C GLU A 11 -1.44 1.61 20.03
N ILE A 12 -0.59 2.59 19.73
CA ILE A 12 0.19 3.36 20.70
C ILE A 12 0.08 4.86 20.39
N PRO A 13 0.24 5.74 21.41
CA PRO A 13 0.24 7.19 21.20
C PRO A 13 1.28 7.64 20.17
N PHE A 14 1.01 8.76 19.50
CA PHE A 14 1.86 9.29 18.44
C PHE A 14 3.33 9.45 18.86
N ASP A 15 3.58 10.08 20.00
CA ASP A 15 4.95 10.31 20.50
C ASP A 15 5.67 8.98 20.82
N ASP A 16 4.95 8.01 21.38
CA ASP A 16 5.47 6.67 21.66
C ASP A 16 5.76 5.92 20.35
N ALA A 17 4.94 6.11 19.32
CA ALA A 17 5.17 5.54 18.00
C ALA A 17 6.46 6.07 17.37
N ILE A 18 6.77 7.37 17.50
CA ILE A 18 8.04 7.93 17.01
C ILE A 18 9.23 7.25 17.69
N VAL A 19 9.18 7.09 19.01
CA VAL A 19 10.24 6.43 19.79
C VAL A 19 10.39 4.97 19.37
N HIS A 20 9.27 4.25 19.28
CA HIS A 20 9.25 2.83 18.91
C HIS A 20 9.79 2.62 17.49
N VAL A 21 9.33 3.41 16.52
CA VAL A 21 9.81 3.36 15.13
C VAL A 21 11.30 3.65 15.05
N THR A 22 11.78 4.66 15.78
CA THR A 22 13.19 5.01 15.82
C THR A 22 14.05 3.88 16.38
N GLN A 23 13.60 3.22 17.45
CA GLN A 23 14.30 2.08 18.03
C GLN A 23 14.32 0.89 17.07
N ALA A 24 13.18 0.53 16.49
CA ALA A 24 13.08 -0.60 15.56
C ALA A 24 13.94 -0.37 14.29
N LEU A 25 14.04 0.87 13.81
CA LEU A 25 14.96 1.25 12.73
C LEU A 25 16.43 1.04 13.13
N GLN A 26 16.82 1.46 14.34
CA GLN A 26 18.17 1.29 14.86
C GLN A 26 18.56 -0.20 14.99
N ASP A 27 17.64 -1.05 15.44
CA ASP A 27 17.86 -2.50 15.57
C ASP A 27 18.16 -3.17 14.21
N GLU A 28 17.63 -2.60 13.11
CA GLU A 28 17.91 -3.03 11.73
C GLU A 28 19.08 -2.26 11.07
N GLY A 29 19.78 -1.41 11.84
CA GLY A 29 20.97 -0.67 11.44
C GLY A 29 20.70 0.64 10.72
N PHE A 30 19.48 1.20 10.81
CA PHE A 30 19.16 2.52 10.29
C PHE A 30 19.30 3.59 11.38
N GLY A 31 20.03 4.66 11.07
CA GLY A 31 20.03 5.90 11.85
C GLY A 31 19.05 6.93 11.27
N ILE A 32 18.62 7.88 12.10
CA ILE A 32 17.79 9.01 11.68
C ILE A 32 18.69 10.18 11.29
N LEU A 33 18.67 10.57 10.02
CA LEU A 33 19.43 11.71 9.49
C LEU A 33 18.61 13.00 9.45
N ALA A 34 17.30 12.88 9.32
CA ALA A 34 16.38 14.01 9.24
C ALA A 34 15.13 13.69 10.04
N ASP A 35 14.60 14.72 10.72
CA ASP A 35 13.39 14.60 11.50
C ASP A 35 12.52 15.85 11.28
N ILE A 36 11.51 15.73 10.42
CA ILE A 36 10.72 16.84 9.87
C ILE A 36 9.34 16.87 10.52
N ASP A 37 9.05 17.94 11.28
CA ASP A 37 7.76 18.17 11.94
C ASP A 37 6.89 18.96 10.98
N VAL A 38 6.07 18.23 10.23
CA VAL A 38 5.20 18.83 9.20
C VAL A 38 4.12 19.65 9.88
N ALA A 39 3.47 19.11 10.92
CA ALA A 39 2.41 19.80 11.65
C ALA A 39 2.90 21.11 12.28
N GLY A 40 4.03 21.06 13.01
CA GLY A 40 4.66 22.25 13.58
C GLY A 40 5.12 23.24 12.52
N THR A 41 5.59 22.76 11.36
CA THR A 41 5.98 23.63 10.24
C THR A 41 4.77 24.35 9.64
N MET A 42 3.67 23.64 9.38
CA MET A 42 2.43 24.23 8.84
C MET A 42 1.85 25.26 9.80
N LYS A 43 1.83 24.96 11.10
CA LYS A 43 1.40 25.92 12.12
C LYS A 43 2.27 27.17 12.13
N LYS A 44 3.59 27.00 12.13
CA LYS A 44 4.55 28.12 12.21
C LYS A 44 4.55 28.99 10.94
N LYS A 45 4.40 28.39 9.76
CA LYS A 45 4.60 29.09 8.47
C LYS A 45 3.29 29.59 7.86
N LEU A 46 2.21 28.84 8.04
CA LEU A 46 0.92 29.11 7.40
C LEU A 46 -0.20 29.35 8.41
N ASN A 47 0.07 29.25 9.71
CA ASN A 47 -0.94 29.29 10.78
C ASN A 47 -2.09 28.27 10.57
N GLN A 48 -1.77 27.14 9.94
CA GLN A 48 -2.71 26.05 9.70
C GLN A 48 -2.51 24.96 10.74
N ASP A 49 -3.61 24.57 11.39
CA ASP A 49 -3.64 23.40 12.27
C ASP A 49 -3.87 22.13 11.45
N MET A 50 -3.19 21.05 11.83
CA MET A 50 -3.36 19.72 11.27
C MET A 50 -3.02 18.65 12.33
N PRO A 51 -3.51 17.41 12.16
CA PRO A 51 -3.10 16.31 13.03
C PRO A 51 -1.57 16.10 13.05
N PRO A 52 -1.02 15.50 14.12
CA PRO A 52 0.40 15.18 14.22
C PRO A 52 0.94 14.45 12.98
N TYR A 53 2.06 14.94 12.45
CA TYR A 53 2.66 14.42 11.21
C TYR A 53 4.18 14.64 11.23
N ARG A 54 4.94 13.56 11.31
CA ARG A 54 6.41 13.53 11.31
C ARG A 54 6.92 12.74 10.10
N ILE A 55 8.01 13.22 9.49
CA ILE A 55 8.75 12.48 8.47
C ILE A 55 10.16 12.25 8.98
N LEU A 56 10.52 10.99 9.15
CA LEU A 56 11.85 10.53 9.54
C LEU A 56 12.64 10.12 8.31
N GLY A 57 13.85 10.64 8.16
CA GLY A 57 14.80 10.23 7.14
C GLY A 57 15.72 9.13 7.66
N ALA A 58 15.39 7.87 7.41
CA ALA A 58 16.15 6.72 7.87
C ALA A 58 17.25 6.31 6.88
N CYS A 59 18.47 6.06 7.37
CA CYS A 59 19.61 5.69 6.55
C CYS A 59 20.45 4.59 7.19
N ASN A 60 20.79 3.56 6.43
CA ASN A 60 21.77 2.54 6.79
C ASN A 60 23.10 2.88 6.08
N PRO A 61 24.15 3.34 6.80
CA PRO A 61 25.35 3.89 6.15
C PRO A 61 26.09 2.89 5.23
N PRO A 62 26.31 1.61 5.61
CA PRO A 62 26.91 0.63 4.69
C PRO A 62 26.12 0.43 3.39
N LEU A 63 24.78 0.40 3.45
CA LEU A 63 23.95 0.27 2.25
C LEU A 63 23.97 1.55 1.41
N ALA A 64 23.88 2.71 2.05
CA ALA A 64 23.96 4.01 1.38
C ALA A 64 25.31 4.22 0.67
N GLN A 65 26.41 3.79 1.28
CA GLN A 65 27.74 3.83 0.65
C GLN A 65 27.77 3.00 -0.64
N ARG A 66 27.32 1.73 -0.59
CA ARG A 66 27.24 0.85 -1.76
C ARG A 66 26.39 1.47 -2.88
N ALA A 67 25.28 2.11 -2.51
CA ALA A 67 24.41 2.81 -3.43
C ALA A 67 25.14 3.96 -4.14
N LEU A 68 25.79 4.83 -3.35
CA LEU A 68 26.51 6.01 -3.85
C LEU A 68 27.72 5.65 -4.70
N GLU A 69 28.42 4.55 -4.40
CA GLU A 69 29.52 4.03 -5.21
C GLU A 69 29.04 3.54 -6.59
N SER A 70 27.82 2.99 -6.65
CA SER A 70 27.23 2.44 -7.89
C SER A 70 26.52 3.51 -8.73
N GLU A 71 25.90 4.49 -8.07
CA GLU A 71 25.24 5.63 -8.69
C GLU A 71 25.41 6.88 -7.80
N PRO A 72 26.37 7.77 -8.10
CA PRO A 72 26.61 8.98 -7.30
C PRO A 72 25.38 9.88 -7.17
N SER A 73 24.52 9.92 -8.18
CA SER A 73 23.30 10.75 -8.18
C SER A 73 22.16 10.15 -7.34
N ILE A 74 22.32 8.93 -6.81
CA ILE A 74 21.26 8.24 -6.04
C ILE A 74 20.92 8.97 -4.75
N GLY A 75 21.79 9.88 -4.28
CA GLY A 75 21.51 10.77 -3.15
C GLY A 75 20.23 11.61 -3.32
N LEU A 76 19.76 11.83 -4.54
CA LEU A 76 18.46 12.46 -4.82
C LEU A 76 17.25 11.65 -4.33
N LEU A 77 17.45 10.35 -4.11
CA LEU A 77 16.44 9.37 -3.69
C LEU A 77 16.67 8.89 -2.25
N LEU A 78 17.63 9.48 -1.52
CA LEU A 78 17.96 9.16 -0.14
C LEU A 78 17.61 10.36 0.77
N PRO A 79 17.30 10.13 2.07
CA PRO A 79 17.21 8.86 2.78
C PRO A 79 15.88 8.11 2.55
N CYS A 80 15.71 6.93 3.16
CA CYS A 80 14.43 6.22 3.18
C CYS A 80 13.46 6.97 4.09
N ASN A 81 12.41 7.57 3.53
CA ASN A 81 11.40 8.26 4.30
C ASN A 81 10.52 7.28 5.08
N VAL A 82 10.30 7.56 6.35
CA VAL A 82 9.31 6.91 7.21
C VAL A 82 8.38 7.97 7.77
N VAL A 83 7.11 7.89 7.40
CA VAL A 83 6.06 8.79 7.86
C VAL A 83 5.42 8.19 9.10
N VAL A 84 5.29 8.99 10.14
CA VAL A 84 4.44 8.70 11.29
C VAL A 84 3.42 9.82 11.36
N ARG A 85 2.14 9.49 11.22
CA ARG A 85 1.05 10.45 11.24
C ARG A 85 -0.13 9.95 12.06
N GLN A 86 -0.87 10.87 12.63
CA GLN A 86 -2.16 10.58 13.24
C GLN A 86 -3.28 11.04 12.29
N ASP A 87 -4.33 10.24 12.11
CA ASP A 87 -5.53 10.66 11.41
C ASP A 87 -6.50 11.44 12.32
N GLU A 88 -7.60 11.95 11.77
CA GLU A 88 -8.60 12.69 12.54
C GLU A 88 -9.32 11.82 13.59
N ALA A 89 -9.32 10.50 13.43
CA ALA A 89 -9.88 9.56 14.39
C ALA A 89 -8.91 9.23 15.54
N GLY A 90 -7.68 9.74 15.48
CA GLY A 90 -6.63 9.49 16.46
C GLY A 90 -5.80 8.23 16.18
N THR A 91 -6.03 7.54 15.06
CA THR A 91 -5.27 6.35 14.65
C THR A 91 -3.87 6.75 14.21
N VAL A 92 -2.85 6.05 14.71
CA VAL A 92 -1.46 6.29 14.31
C VAL A 92 -1.09 5.36 13.17
N HIS A 93 -0.63 5.95 12.07
CA HIS A 93 -0.14 5.28 10.88
C HIS A 93 1.38 5.40 10.81
N VAL A 94 2.04 4.29 10.51
CA VAL A 94 3.46 4.25 10.19
C VAL A 94 3.62 3.75 8.77
N GLU A 95 4.19 4.57 7.90
CA GLU A 95 4.35 4.30 6.47
C GLU A 95 5.82 4.45 6.08
N PHE A 96 6.34 3.45 5.37
CA PHE A 96 7.69 3.36 4.87
C PHE A 96 7.67 3.60 3.36
N MET A 97 8.59 4.43 2.86
CA MET A 97 8.92 4.46 1.44
C MET A 97 9.31 3.04 0.99
N ASP A 98 8.81 2.61 -0.16
CA ASP A 98 9.21 1.36 -0.80
C ASP A 98 10.49 1.57 -1.63
N PRO A 99 11.65 1.05 -1.21
CA PRO A 99 12.89 1.23 -1.94
C PRO A 99 12.85 0.60 -3.34
N ASN A 100 12.09 -0.48 -3.54
CA ASN A 100 11.98 -1.11 -4.85
C ASN A 100 11.28 -0.16 -5.83
N ALA A 101 10.17 0.45 -5.40
CA ALA A 101 9.43 1.40 -6.24
C ALA A 101 10.22 2.68 -6.54
N VAL A 102 10.97 3.20 -5.56
CA VAL A 102 11.72 4.46 -5.73
C VAL A 102 13.00 4.25 -6.52
N LEU A 103 13.75 3.17 -6.25
CA LEU A 103 15.05 2.94 -6.88
C LEU A 103 14.95 2.23 -8.24
N GLU A 104 13.77 1.75 -8.64
CA GLU A 104 13.49 1.29 -10.01
C GLU A 104 13.82 2.38 -11.05
N LEU A 105 13.64 3.67 -10.69
CA LEU A 105 13.96 4.82 -11.55
C LEU A 105 15.43 4.87 -12.00
N VAL A 106 16.34 4.24 -11.25
CA VAL A 106 17.77 4.21 -11.57
C VAL A 106 18.08 3.20 -12.68
N ASN A 107 17.22 2.18 -12.87
CA ASN A 107 17.34 1.14 -13.90
C ASN A 107 18.73 0.46 -13.97
N LYS A 108 19.27 0.09 -12.80
CA LYS A 108 20.54 -0.63 -12.64
C LYS A 108 20.35 -1.91 -11.81
N PRO A 109 20.72 -3.10 -12.32
CA PRO A 109 20.50 -4.37 -11.61
C PRO A 109 21.10 -4.42 -10.20
N GLU A 110 22.29 -3.84 -10.01
CA GLU A 110 22.98 -3.76 -8.73
C GLU A 110 22.20 -2.90 -7.70
N ILE A 111 21.52 -1.85 -8.18
CA ILE A 111 20.67 -1.00 -7.36
C ILE A 111 19.35 -1.72 -7.03
N THR A 112 18.77 -2.48 -7.96
CA THR A 112 17.56 -3.27 -7.71
C THR A 112 17.79 -4.32 -6.63
N ALA A 113 18.93 -5.01 -6.65
CA ALA A 113 19.29 -5.98 -5.61
C ALA A 113 19.46 -5.30 -4.24
N LEU A 114 20.10 -4.13 -4.21
CA LEU A 114 20.26 -3.33 -3.00
C LEU A 114 18.91 -2.84 -2.45
N ALA A 115 18.02 -2.35 -3.33
CA ALA A 115 16.67 -1.91 -2.97
C ALA A 115 15.88 -3.03 -2.28
N SER A 116 15.99 -4.26 -2.78
CA SER A 116 15.35 -5.42 -2.17
C SER A 116 15.91 -5.74 -0.78
N GLU A 117 17.23 -5.60 -0.58
CA GLU A 117 17.86 -5.75 0.74
C GLU A 117 17.35 -4.70 1.74
N VAL A 118 17.29 -3.43 1.32
CA VAL A 118 16.78 -2.32 2.14
C VAL A 118 15.31 -2.56 2.48
N ARG A 119 14.49 -2.95 1.50
CA ARG A 119 13.06 -3.23 1.69
C ARG A 119 12.85 -4.32 2.74
N GLN A 120 13.56 -5.44 2.63
CA GLN A 120 13.43 -6.55 3.60
C GLN A 120 13.76 -6.11 5.04
N ARG A 121 14.71 -5.19 5.21
CA ARG A 121 15.01 -4.63 6.53
C ARG A 121 13.87 -3.74 7.03
N LEU A 122 13.35 -2.85 6.19
CA LEU A 122 12.21 -1.99 6.55
C LEU A 122 10.92 -2.81 6.81
N GLU A 123 10.73 -3.94 6.11
CA GLU A 123 9.64 -4.88 6.40
C GLU A 123 9.80 -5.51 7.80
N ARG A 124 11.03 -5.87 8.22
CA ARG A 124 11.28 -6.34 9.60
C ARG A 124 11.01 -5.27 10.64
N VAL A 125 11.37 -4.01 10.36
CA VAL A 125 10.98 -2.87 11.20
C VAL A 125 9.45 -2.83 11.33
N SER A 126 8.73 -2.83 10.20
CA SER A 126 7.26 -2.82 10.18
C SER A 126 6.65 -3.97 10.99
N VAL A 127 7.17 -5.19 10.86
CA VAL A 127 6.72 -6.34 11.66
C VAL A 127 6.93 -6.12 13.15
N ALA A 128 8.11 -5.63 13.55
CA ALA A 128 8.46 -5.39 14.96
C ALA A 128 7.53 -4.41 15.67
N LEU A 129 6.94 -3.45 14.94
CA LEU A 129 6.01 -2.47 15.51
C LEU A 129 4.68 -3.09 16.00
N GLY A 130 4.31 -4.30 15.55
CA GLY A 130 2.99 -4.89 15.83
C GLY A 130 1.82 -4.07 15.24
N GLY A 131 0.57 -4.44 15.52
CA GLY A 131 -0.62 -3.77 14.94
C GLY A 131 -1.07 -4.33 13.58
N ALA A 132 -2.10 -3.72 13.00
CA ALA A 132 -2.76 -4.21 11.79
C ALA A 132 -2.10 -3.68 10.52
N GLU A 133 -1.78 -4.57 9.57
CA GLU A 133 -1.35 -4.16 8.24
C GLU A 133 -2.43 -3.34 7.55
N GLU A 134 -2.03 -2.24 6.89
CA GLU A 134 -2.94 -1.55 5.98
C GLU A 134 -3.17 -2.43 4.74
N ALA A 135 -4.43 -2.59 4.33
CA ALA A 135 -4.77 -3.40 3.16
C ALA A 135 -3.92 -2.99 1.92
N THR A 136 -3.28 -3.98 1.31
CA THR A 136 -2.26 -3.76 0.28
C THR A 136 -2.90 -3.44 -1.08
N SER A 137 -2.20 -2.68 -1.93
CA SER A 137 -2.60 -2.50 -3.33
C SER A 137 -2.50 -3.80 -4.13
N ALA A 138 -1.63 -4.74 -3.72
CA ALA A 138 -1.53 -6.06 -4.33
C ALA A 138 -2.81 -6.89 -4.14
N GLN A 139 -3.42 -6.86 -2.94
CA GLN A 139 -4.73 -7.48 -2.71
C GLN A 139 -5.84 -6.78 -3.50
N ALA A 140 -5.77 -5.45 -3.69
CA ALA A 140 -6.72 -4.72 -4.52
C ALA A 140 -6.56 -5.03 -6.02
N ASP A 141 -5.33 -5.18 -6.51
CA ASP A 141 -5.02 -5.59 -7.88
C ASP A 141 -5.40 -7.05 -8.14
N GLU A 142 -5.17 -7.96 -7.18
CA GLU A 142 -5.60 -9.36 -7.26
C GLU A 142 -7.13 -9.47 -7.19
N THR A 143 -7.78 -8.68 -6.33
CA THR A 143 -9.25 -8.58 -6.28
C THR A 143 -9.81 -7.99 -7.57
N MET A 144 -9.21 -6.93 -8.12
CA MET A 144 -9.60 -6.35 -9.42
C MET A 144 -9.32 -7.29 -10.59
N ALA A 145 -8.24 -8.07 -10.55
CA ALA A 145 -7.94 -9.10 -11.53
C ALA A 145 -8.98 -10.22 -11.49
N LYS A 146 -9.35 -10.68 -10.29
CA LYS A 146 -10.43 -11.65 -10.07
C LYS A 146 -11.78 -11.11 -10.55
N VAL A 147 -12.13 -9.87 -10.20
CA VAL A 147 -13.34 -9.20 -10.70
C VAL A 147 -13.32 -9.09 -12.23
N LYS A 148 -12.18 -8.74 -12.85
CA LYS A 148 -12.06 -8.69 -14.31
C LYS A 148 -12.25 -10.07 -14.95
N VAL A 149 -11.67 -11.12 -14.39
CA VAL A 149 -11.83 -12.51 -14.88
C VAL A 149 -13.29 -12.96 -14.74
N ASP A 150 -13.90 -12.70 -13.58
CA ASP A 150 -15.28 -13.11 -13.28
C ASP A 150 -16.32 -12.32 -14.11
N THR A 151 -16.01 -11.08 -14.50
CA THR A 151 -16.89 -10.22 -15.31
C THR A 151 -16.63 -10.30 -16.82
N GLN A 152 -15.48 -10.82 -17.24
CA GLN A 152 -15.11 -11.02 -18.65
C GLN A 152 -16.17 -11.78 -19.48
N PRO A 153 -16.76 -12.88 -19.00
CA PRO A 153 -17.74 -13.61 -19.79
C PRO A 153 -19.09 -12.87 -19.86
N MET A 154 -19.40 -11.94 -18.95
CA MET A 154 -20.57 -11.05 -19.08
C MET A 154 -20.37 -9.98 -20.16
N LEU A 155 -19.19 -9.37 -20.22
CA LEU A 155 -18.83 -8.39 -21.25
C LEU A 155 -18.89 -9.01 -22.66
N ALA A 156 -18.35 -10.21 -22.81
CA ALA A 156 -18.42 -10.96 -24.07
C ALA A 156 -19.86 -11.32 -24.47
N SER A 157 -20.75 -11.61 -23.50
CA SER A 157 -22.16 -11.87 -23.75
C SER A 157 -22.92 -10.59 -24.17
N MET A 158 -22.62 -9.43 -23.58
CA MET A 158 -23.21 -8.15 -23.99
C MET A 158 -22.81 -7.76 -25.42
N GLU A 159 -21.56 -8.00 -25.78
CA GLU A 159 -21.06 -7.72 -27.13
C GLU A 159 -21.76 -8.59 -28.18
N LYS A 160 -21.99 -9.88 -27.89
CA LYS A 160 -22.78 -10.79 -28.75
C LYS A 160 -24.23 -10.35 -28.91
N ILE A 161 -24.87 -9.84 -27.85
CA ILE A 161 -26.24 -9.29 -27.92
C ILE A 161 -26.26 -8.06 -28.83
N HIS A 162 -25.27 -7.18 -28.72
CA HIS A 162 -25.18 -5.97 -29.53
C HIS A 162 -24.92 -6.26 -31.02
N GLN A 163 -24.25 -7.36 -31.33
CA GLN A 163 -23.91 -7.77 -32.70
C GLN A 163 -25.02 -8.61 -33.36
N ALA A 164 -26.00 -9.11 -32.61
CA ALA A 164 -27.11 -9.89 -33.15
C ALA A 164 -28.05 -9.02 -33.97
N GLN A 165 -28.24 -9.37 -35.24
CA GLN A 165 -29.11 -8.64 -36.18
C GLN A 165 -30.55 -9.18 -36.20
N ASP A 166 -30.77 -10.41 -35.72
CA ASP A 166 -32.08 -11.05 -35.64
C ASP A 166 -32.73 -10.77 -34.26
N PRO A 167 -33.93 -10.15 -34.21
CA PRO A 167 -34.65 -9.88 -32.97
C PRO A 167 -34.94 -11.11 -32.10
N GLN A 168 -35.19 -12.28 -32.71
CA GLN A 168 -35.48 -13.50 -31.92
C GLN A 168 -34.21 -14.02 -31.23
N GLU A 169 -33.09 -13.99 -31.95
CA GLU A 169 -31.79 -14.38 -31.43
C GLU A 169 -31.28 -13.40 -30.36
N GLN A 170 -31.49 -12.09 -30.58
CA GLN A 170 -31.16 -11.07 -29.58
C GLN A 170 -31.93 -11.29 -28.27
N GLN A 171 -33.21 -11.69 -28.35
CA GLN A 171 -34.04 -11.98 -27.17
C GLN A 171 -33.64 -13.29 -26.48
N ARG A 172 -33.08 -14.27 -27.20
CA ARG A 172 -32.51 -15.49 -26.62
C ARG A 172 -31.21 -15.18 -25.87
N LEU A 173 -30.29 -14.48 -26.51
CA LEU A 173 -28.99 -14.08 -25.93
C LEU A 173 -29.17 -13.18 -24.71
N MET A 174 -30.16 -12.27 -24.72
CA MET A 174 -30.48 -11.42 -23.56
C MET A 174 -30.92 -12.25 -22.35
N ARG A 175 -31.71 -13.31 -22.55
CA ARG A 175 -32.15 -14.20 -21.46
C ARG A 175 -30.99 -14.97 -20.86
N GLU A 176 -30.10 -15.47 -21.72
CA GLU A 176 -28.88 -16.18 -21.30
C GLU A 176 -27.93 -15.27 -20.52
N HIS A 177 -27.74 -14.03 -20.99
CA HIS A 177 -26.93 -13.03 -20.28
C HIS A 177 -27.50 -12.68 -18.90
N ILE A 178 -28.82 -12.51 -18.77
CA ILE A 178 -29.46 -12.25 -17.48
C ILE A 178 -29.27 -13.41 -16.50
N GLN A 179 -29.34 -14.66 -16.99
CA GLN A 179 -29.09 -15.83 -16.16
C GLN A 179 -27.62 -15.89 -15.70
N GLN A 180 -26.70 -15.70 -16.62
CA GLN A 180 -25.26 -15.66 -16.34
C GLN A 180 -24.90 -14.56 -15.33
N MET A 181 -25.48 -13.38 -15.47
CA MET A 181 -25.30 -12.26 -14.54
C MET A 181 -25.78 -12.62 -13.12
N ARG A 182 -26.91 -13.33 -12.98
CA ARG A 182 -27.39 -13.78 -11.67
C ARG A 182 -26.47 -14.82 -11.04
N GLU A 183 -25.87 -15.69 -11.83
CA GLU A 183 -24.93 -16.72 -11.37
C GLU A 183 -23.61 -16.09 -10.91
N THR A 184 -23.03 -15.17 -11.69
CA THR A 184 -21.83 -14.42 -11.31
C THR A 184 -22.08 -13.56 -10.06
N MET A 185 -23.23 -12.89 -9.95
CA MET A 185 -23.55 -12.10 -8.75
C MET A 185 -23.71 -12.98 -7.50
N ARG A 186 -24.17 -14.23 -7.64
CA ARG A 186 -24.22 -15.19 -6.53
C ARG A 186 -22.83 -15.70 -6.14
N SER A 187 -21.95 -15.99 -7.10
CA SER A 187 -20.59 -16.45 -6.79
C SER A 187 -19.76 -15.36 -6.11
N MET A 188 -19.98 -14.09 -6.46
CA MET A 188 -19.33 -12.95 -5.81
C MET A 188 -19.91 -12.65 -4.41
N GLY A 189 -21.19 -12.92 -4.16
CA GLY A 189 -21.83 -12.73 -2.84
C GLY A 189 -21.51 -13.80 -1.78
N GLY A 190 -20.96 -14.94 -2.19
CA GLY A 190 -20.63 -16.07 -1.32
C GLY A 190 -19.39 -15.88 -0.44
N GLU A 191 -18.47 -14.97 -0.81
CA GLU A 191 -17.23 -14.73 -0.05
C GLU A 191 -17.39 -13.67 1.07
N MET A 192 -18.51 -12.94 1.14
CA MET A 192 -18.78 -11.95 2.21
C MET A 192 -19.55 -12.48 3.42
N HIS A 193 -20.05 -13.72 3.41
CA HIS A 193 -20.83 -14.29 4.54
C HIS A 193 -20.05 -15.28 5.42
N GLY A 194 -18.74 -15.39 5.25
CA GLY A 194 -17.87 -16.28 6.01
C GLY A 194 -17.18 -15.68 7.24
N LYS A 195 -17.79 -14.72 7.95
CA LYS A 195 -17.34 -14.25 9.29
C LYS A 195 -18.39 -13.35 9.96
N CYS A 196 -19.55 -13.91 10.28
CA CYS A 196 -20.41 -13.36 11.33
C CYS A 196 -21.00 -14.51 12.13
N MET A 197 -20.18 -15.14 12.97
CA MET A 197 -20.65 -15.92 14.12
C MET A 197 -20.48 -15.04 15.35
N CYS A 198 -21.47 -14.19 15.64
CA CYS A 198 -21.69 -13.69 17.00
C CYS A 198 -23.11 -13.08 17.11
N CYS A 199 -24.12 -13.94 17.28
CA CYS A 199 -25.46 -13.69 17.84
C CYS A 199 -26.03 -15.09 18.10
N GLY A 200 -25.93 -15.67 19.29
CA GLY A 200 -26.56 -15.20 20.52
C GLY A 200 -27.87 -15.98 20.71
N HIS A 201 -27.79 -17.14 21.36
CA HIS A 201 -28.91 -17.78 22.06
C HIS A 201 -29.07 -17.12 23.44
#